data_AF-A0A6L9KYN1-F1
#
_entry.id   AF-A0A6L9KYN1-F1
#
_cell.length_a   1.000
_cell.length_b   1.000
_cell.length_c   1.000
_cell.angle_alpha   90.00
_cell.angle_beta   90.00
_cell.angle_gamma   90.00
#
_symmetry.space_group_name_H-M   'P 1'
#
loop_
_entity.id
_entity.type
_entity.pdbx_description
1 polymer ?
#
loop_
_entity_poly.entity_id
_entity_poly.type
_entity_poly.pdbx_seq_one_letter_code
_entity_poly.pdbx_strand_id
1 'polypeptide(L)'
;FKSRGTRTWEFAATEEKEDGAPKNIILLKEQDTPIVRHIKIKADANPHDPQWEQYFESRWGKKMLNSARGRAKFYRVWLRQDGMCPTCQEPITKGIPWDARHIVKRADGGTDAASNLKMHHLNCCRNY
;
A
#
# COMPACT_ATOMS: atom_id res chain seq x y z
N PHE A 1 -19.13 13.23 -31.38
CA PHE A 1 -19.54 13.52 -29.98
C PHE A 1 -20.59 12.51 -29.54
N LYS A 2 -20.51 11.99 -28.31
CA LYS A 2 -21.47 11.00 -27.77
C LYS A 2 -22.18 11.56 -26.53
N SER A 3 -23.39 11.08 -26.26
CA SER A 3 -24.13 11.32 -25.02
C SER A 3 -24.03 10.11 -24.09
N ARG A 4 -23.88 10.35 -22.79
CA ARG A 4 -23.79 9.30 -21.76
C ARG A 4 -24.48 9.75 -20.48
N GLY A 5 -25.63 9.17 -20.17
CA GLY A 5 -26.46 9.60 -19.04
C GLY A 5 -26.89 11.07 -19.21
N THR A 6 -26.61 11.90 -18.21
CA THR A 6 -26.88 13.35 -18.24
C THR A 6 -25.85 14.17 -19.01
N ARG A 7 -24.81 13.55 -19.56
CA ARG A 7 -23.69 14.23 -20.22
C ARG A 7 -23.86 14.20 -21.73
N THR A 8 -23.84 15.37 -22.35
CA THR A 8 -23.91 15.55 -23.81
C THR A 8 -22.58 16.11 -24.31
N TRP A 9 -22.25 15.90 -25.59
CA TRP A 9 -21.03 16.40 -26.23
C TRP A 9 -19.71 15.84 -25.68
N GLU A 10 -19.68 14.55 -25.32
CA GLU A 10 -18.42 13.91 -24.92
C GLU A 10 -17.56 13.58 -26.14
N PHE A 11 -16.27 13.95 -26.07
CA PHE A 11 -15.23 13.44 -26.97
C PHE A 11 -14.98 11.97 -26.64
N ALA A 12 -15.24 11.11 -27.62
CA ALA A 12 -15.10 9.66 -27.49
C ALA A 12 -14.52 9.09 -28.79
N ALA A 13 -13.59 8.15 -28.65
CA ALA A 13 -13.05 7.33 -29.73
C ALA A 13 -13.46 5.87 -29.51
N THR A 14 -13.63 5.11 -30.60
CA THR A 14 -13.82 3.65 -30.52
C THR A 14 -12.53 2.99 -30.95
N GLU A 15 -11.96 2.16 -30.09
CA GLU A 15 -10.82 1.28 -30.41
C GLU A 15 -11.26 -0.18 -30.32
N GLU A 16 -10.62 -1.07 -31.07
CA GLU A 16 -10.80 -2.52 -30.90
C GLU A 16 -9.91 -3.02 -29.77
N LYS A 17 -10.47 -3.85 -28.90
CA LYS A 17 -9.69 -4.58 -27.88
C LYS A 17 -8.98 -5.78 -28.51
N GLU A 18 -8.05 -6.39 -27.76
CA GLU A 18 -7.39 -7.65 -28.15
C GLU A 18 -8.36 -8.81 -28.43
N ASP A 19 -9.56 -8.79 -27.85
CA ASP A 19 -10.62 -9.78 -28.08
C ASP A 19 -11.55 -9.43 -29.26
N GLY A 20 -11.25 -8.36 -30.02
CA GLY A 20 -12.06 -7.86 -31.13
C GLY A 20 -13.32 -7.08 -30.71
N ALA A 21 -13.58 -6.94 -29.40
CA ALA A 21 -14.73 -6.17 -28.93
C ALA A 21 -14.47 -4.66 -29.00
N PRO A 22 -15.47 -3.84 -29.36
CA PRO A 22 -15.32 -2.39 -29.38
C PRO A 22 -15.16 -1.82 -27.96
N LYS A 23 -14.15 -0.98 -27.76
CA LYS A 23 -13.89 -0.20 -26.55
C LYS A 23 -14.06 1.29 -26.85
N ASN A 24 -15.03 1.90 -26.20
CA ASN A 24 -15.14 3.35 -26.21
C ASN A 24 -14.13 3.94 -25.21
N ILE A 25 -13.24 4.80 -25.68
CA ILE A 25 -12.31 5.57 -24.86
C ILE A 25 -12.82 7.02 -24.82
N ILE A 26 -12.87 7.58 -23.62
CA ILE A 26 -13.23 8.97 -23.37
C ILE A 26 -12.05 9.68 -22.71
N LEU A 27 -12.00 11.00 -22.85
CA LEU A 27 -11.05 11.81 -22.08
C LEU A 27 -11.36 11.70 -20.57
N LEU A 28 -10.30 11.51 -19.78
CA LEU A 28 -10.39 11.57 -18.32
C LEU A 28 -10.86 12.96 -17.90
N LYS A 29 -11.91 13.04 -17.09
CA LYS A 29 -12.38 14.33 -16.56
C LYS A 29 -11.74 14.62 -15.21
N GLU A 30 -11.61 15.90 -14.90
CA GLU A 30 -11.09 16.34 -13.61
C GLU A 30 -11.87 15.74 -12.43
N GLN A 31 -13.20 15.74 -12.50
CA GLN A 31 -14.08 15.14 -11.48
C GLN A 31 -13.91 13.63 -11.29
N ASP A 32 -13.34 12.92 -12.29
CA ASP A 32 -13.09 11.49 -12.19
C ASP A 32 -11.79 11.21 -11.41
N THR A 33 -11.00 12.25 -11.10
CA THR A 33 -9.79 12.15 -10.28
C THR A 33 -10.16 12.12 -8.80
N PRO A 34 -9.90 11.02 -8.07
CA PRO A 34 -10.25 10.94 -6.66
C PRO A 34 -9.40 11.92 -5.83
N ILE A 35 -10.05 12.62 -4.89
CA ILE A 35 -9.36 13.47 -3.93
C ILE A 35 -8.66 12.60 -2.89
N VAL A 36 -7.35 12.42 -3.02
CA VAL A 36 -6.52 11.69 -2.05
C VAL A 36 -5.86 12.66 -1.09
N ARG A 37 -6.26 12.61 0.19
CA ARG A 37 -5.67 13.42 1.25
C ARG A 37 -4.37 12.80 1.74
N HIS A 38 -3.24 13.44 1.40
CA HIS A 38 -1.93 13.01 1.84
C HIS A 38 -1.57 13.67 3.18
N ILE A 39 -1.13 12.87 4.16
CA ILE A 39 -0.62 13.39 5.43
C ILE A 39 0.82 13.88 5.21
N LYS A 40 1.08 15.16 5.50
CA LYS A 40 2.44 15.74 5.40
C LYS A 40 3.44 14.96 6.26
N ILE A 41 4.69 14.91 5.81
CA ILE A 41 5.80 14.40 6.63
C ILE A 41 6.15 15.49 7.65
N LYS A 42 6.41 15.12 8.91
CA LYS A 42 6.92 16.05 9.92
C LYS A 42 8.24 16.65 9.44
N ALA A 43 8.42 17.97 9.56
CA ALA A 43 9.55 18.67 8.96
C ALA A 43 10.91 18.10 9.40
N ASP A 44 11.05 17.80 10.69
CA ASP A 44 12.30 17.29 11.26
C ASP A 44 12.50 15.77 11.05
N ALA A 45 11.55 15.07 10.42
CA ALA A 45 11.59 13.61 10.33
C ALA A 45 12.60 13.10 9.30
N ASN A 46 13.64 12.44 9.79
CA ASN A 46 14.70 11.81 8.99
C ASN A 46 14.55 10.27 8.96
N PRO A 47 14.36 9.64 7.79
CA PRO A 47 14.24 8.17 7.66
C PRO A 47 15.46 7.36 8.12
N HIS A 48 16.62 8.00 8.25
CA HIS A 48 17.88 7.37 8.66
C HIS A 48 18.27 7.70 10.10
N ASP A 49 17.42 8.43 10.82
CA ASP A 49 17.62 8.73 12.22
C ASP A 49 16.76 7.77 13.07
N PRO A 50 17.37 7.01 14.00
CA PRO A 50 16.65 6.08 14.87
C PRO A 50 15.47 6.71 15.62
N GLN A 51 15.52 8.01 15.95
CA GLN A 51 14.43 8.66 16.68
C GLN A 51 13.11 8.70 15.88
N TRP A 52 13.19 8.66 14.54
CA TRP A 52 12.04 8.75 13.64
C TRP A 52 11.57 7.41 13.10
N GLU A 53 12.19 6.31 13.54
CA GLU A 53 11.94 4.97 13.00
C GLU A 53 10.47 4.56 13.15
N GLN A 54 9.94 4.59 14.38
CA GLN A 54 8.54 4.24 14.65
C GLN A 54 7.56 5.06 13.80
N TYR A 55 7.89 6.35 13.57
CA TYR A 55 7.10 7.23 12.74
C TYR A 55 7.07 6.76 11.28
N PHE A 56 8.21 6.37 10.70
CA PHE A 56 8.28 5.88 9.33
C PHE A 56 7.74 4.46 9.15
N GLU A 57 7.93 3.55 10.11
CA GLU A 57 7.35 2.21 10.12
C GLU A 57 5.82 2.26 9.99
N SER A 58 5.17 3.02 10.88
CA SER A 58 3.72 3.22 10.86
C SER A 58 3.22 3.82 9.54
N ARG A 59 4.01 4.69 8.90
CA ARG A 59 3.68 5.32 7.62
C ARG A 59 3.81 4.33 6.46
N TRP A 60 4.85 3.49 6.46
CA TRP A 60 5.08 2.48 5.42
C TRP A 60 4.00 1.41 5.44
N GLY A 61 3.62 0.91 6.61
CA GLY A 61 2.49 0.01 6.82
C GLY A 61 1.24 0.47 6.06
N LYS A 62 0.79 1.69 6.39
CA LYS A 62 -0.39 2.32 5.77
C LYS A 62 -0.23 2.54 4.27
N LYS A 63 0.91 3.08 3.82
CA LYS A 63 1.16 3.35 2.40
C LYS A 63 1.09 2.08 1.56
N MET A 64 1.63 0.97 2.06
CA MET A 64 1.67 -0.28 1.34
C MET A 64 0.28 -0.93 1.22
N LEU A 65 -0.58 -0.82 2.25
CA LEU A 65 -1.97 -1.29 2.17
C LEU A 65 -2.79 -0.57 1.08
N ASN A 66 -2.44 0.69 0.76
CA ASN A 66 -3.17 1.51 -0.20
C ASN A 66 -2.81 1.23 -1.68
N SER A 67 -1.93 0.27 -1.98
CA SER A 67 -1.53 -0.06 -3.36
C SER A 67 -1.59 -1.55 -3.63
N ALA A 68 -1.92 -1.96 -4.85
CA ALA A 68 -1.90 -3.38 -5.24
C ALA A 68 -0.50 -4.00 -5.06
N ARG A 69 0.55 -3.27 -5.48
CA ARG A 69 1.95 -3.68 -5.31
C ARG A 69 2.34 -3.84 -3.84
N GLY A 70 1.91 -2.90 -2.98
CA GLY A 70 2.19 -2.96 -1.54
C GLY A 70 1.44 -4.09 -0.84
N ARG A 71 0.17 -4.32 -1.18
CA ARG A 71 -0.59 -5.49 -0.70
C ARG A 71 0.04 -6.81 -1.12
N ALA A 72 0.46 -6.94 -2.38
CA ALA A 72 1.19 -8.12 -2.86
C ALA A 72 2.52 -8.30 -2.10
N LYS A 73 3.22 -7.20 -1.77
CA LYS A 73 4.43 -7.26 -0.95
C LYS A 73 4.14 -7.77 0.47
N PHE A 74 3.08 -7.32 1.14
CA PHE A 74 2.70 -7.86 2.45
C PHE A 74 2.25 -9.30 2.39
N TYR A 75 1.55 -9.71 1.34
CA TYR A 75 1.20 -11.11 1.14
C TYR A 75 2.44 -12.00 1.08
N ARG A 76 3.51 -11.57 0.42
CA ARG A 76 4.80 -12.30 0.42
C ARG A 76 5.45 -12.38 1.80
N VAL A 77 5.36 -11.31 2.60
CA VAL A 77 5.87 -11.32 3.98
C VAL A 77 5.08 -12.32 4.83
N TRP A 78 3.75 -12.26 4.73
CA TRP A 78 2.83 -13.16 5.44
C TRP A 78 3.08 -14.63 5.08
N LEU A 79 3.17 -14.93 3.78
CA LEU A 79 3.42 -16.30 3.30
C LEU A 79 4.78 -16.84 3.78
N ARG A 80 5.81 -16.00 3.82
CA ARG A 80 7.14 -16.39 4.32
C ARG A 80 7.16 -16.71 5.81
N GLN A 81 6.19 -16.20 6.56
CA GLN A 81 6.03 -16.46 7.99
C GLN A 81 5.01 -17.58 8.25
N ASP A 82 4.59 -18.32 7.21
CA ASP A 82 3.51 -19.31 7.28
C ASP A 82 2.20 -18.73 7.84
N GLY A 83 2.02 -17.42 7.66
CA GLY A 83 0.91 -16.67 8.23
C GLY A 83 0.94 -16.52 9.75
N MET A 84 2.05 -16.82 10.41
CA MET A 84 2.18 -16.80 11.88
C MET A 84 2.89 -15.54 12.38
N CYS A 85 2.46 -15.06 13.54
CA CYS A 85 3.14 -14.00 14.26
C CYS A 85 4.41 -14.56 14.91
N PRO A 86 5.60 -14.01 14.65
CA PRO A 86 6.85 -14.56 15.18
C PRO A 86 7.04 -14.30 16.68
N THR A 87 6.15 -13.50 17.31
CA THR A 87 6.23 -13.16 18.74
C THR A 87 5.36 -14.10 19.58
N CYS A 88 4.08 -14.26 19.25
CA CYS A 88 3.16 -15.12 20.00
C CYS A 88 2.90 -16.48 19.32
N GLN A 89 3.39 -16.70 18.09
CA GLN A 89 3.13 -17.90 17.30
C GLN A 89 1.64 -18.18 17.05
N GLU A 90 0.80 -17.16 17.05
CA GLU A 90 -0.59 -17.27 16.62
C GLU A 90 -0.77 -16.79 15.17
N PRO A 91 -1.81 -17.26 14.46
CA PRO A 91 -2.08 -16.83 13.09
C PRO A 91 -2.34 -15.32 12.98
N ILE A 92 -1.72 -14.68 12.00
CA ILE A 92 -2.04 -13.33 11.55
C ILE A 92 -3.21 -13.43 10.57
N THR A 93 -4.39 -13.03 11.03
CA THR A 93 -5.62 -13.03 10.23
C THR A 93 -6.08 -11.60 9.94
N LYS A 94 -6.98 -11.45 8.97
CA LYS A 94 -7.55 -10.13 8.62
C LYS A 94 -8.36 -9.49 9.76
N GLY A 95 -8.87 -10.29 10.69
CA GLY A 95 -9.71 -9.82 11.80
C GLY A 95 -8.91 -9.24 12.97
N ILE A 96 -7.60 -9.49 13.03
CA ILE A 96 -6.75 -9.03 14.12
C ILE A 96 -5.82 -7.93 13.58
N PRO A 97 -5.75 -6.75 14.22
CA PRO A 97 -4.80 -5.71 13.84
C PRO A 97 -3.36 -6.22 13.88
N TRP A 98 -2.63 -5.95 12.81
CA TRP A 98 -1.21 -6.29 12.67
C TRP A 98 -0.46 -5.10 12.10
N ASP A 99 0.86 -5.10 12.28
CA ASP A 99 1.78 -4.14 11.69
C ASP A 99 2.99 -4.84 11.08
N ALA A 100 3.76 -4.14 10.25
CA ALA A 100 4.95 -4.66 9.60
C ALA A 100 6.16 -3.74 9.87
N ARG A 101 7.27 -4.35 10.28
CA ARG A 101 8.50 -3.66 10.64
C ARG A 101 9.70 -4.19 9.87
N HIS A 102 10.76 -3.40 9.81
CA HIS A 102 12.02 -3.84 9.21
C HIS A 102 12.79 -4.77 10.16
N ILE A 103 13.42 -5.82 9.64
CA ILE A 103 14.27 -6.72 10.43
C ILE A 103 15.60 -6.02 10.72
N VAL A 104 16.26 -5.55 9.67
CA VAL A 104 17.37 -4.60 9.75
C VAL A 104 16.79 -3.20 9.54
N LYS A 105 16.99 -2.33 10.51
CA LYS A 105 16.51 -0.95 10.51
C LYS A 105 17.03 -0.18 9.31
N ARG A 106 16.26 0.80 8.82
CA ARG A 106 16.69 1.67 7.71
C ARG A 106 17.87 2.58 8.09
N ALA A 107 17.94 3.01 9.35
CA ALA A 107 19.09 3.73 9.89
C ALA A 107 20.37 2.89 9.84
N ASP A 108 20.25 1.57 10.01
CA ASP A 108 21.36 0.61 10.03
C ASP A 108 21.65 0.01 8.64
N GLY A 109 21.15 0.63 7.56
CA GLY A 109 21.38 0.17 6.17
C GLY A 109 20.40 -0.88 5.66
N GLY A 110 19.32 -1.15 6.39
CA GLY A 110 18.26 -2.09 5.99
C GLY A 110 17.48 -1.65 4.75
N THR A 111 17.11 -2.64 3.92
CA THR A 111 16.33 -2.40 2.70
C THR A 111 14.83 -2.45 2.97
N ASP A 112 14.01 -1.89 2.07
CA ASP A 112 12.56 -2.09 2.10
C ASP A 112 12.11 -3.28 1.22
N ALA A 113 12.95 -4.31 1.10
CA ALA A 113 12.56 -5.55 0.45
C ALA A 113 11.58 -6.34 1.34
N ALA A 114 10.73 -7.17 0.73
CA ALA A 114 9.87 -8.10 1.49
C ALA A 114 10.71 -9.02 2.39
N SER A 115 11.94 -9.33 1.99
CA SER A 115 12.84 -10.17 2.75
C SER A 115 13.34 -9.55 4.05
N ASN A 116 13.34 -8.21 4.13
CA ASN A 116 13.74 -7.44 5.30
C ASN A 116 12.52 -6.93 6.10
N LEU A 117 11.33 -7.46 5.86
CA LEU A 117 10.12 -7.10 6.59
C LEU A 117 9.61 -8.27 7.41
N LYS A 118 8.99 -7.94 8.54
CA LYS A 118 8.36 -8.89 9.44
C LYS A 118 7.01 -8.37 9.90
N MET A 119 5.97 -9.20 9.80
CA MET A 119 4.60 -8.89 10.20
C MET A 119 4.31 -9.46 11.59
N HIS A 120 3.65 -8.68 12.45
CA HIS A 120 3.32 -9.04 13.83
C HIS A 120 1.94 -8.52 14.19
N HIS A 121 1.26 -9.12 15.17
CA HIS A 121 0.08 -8.47 15.75
C HIS A 121 0.47 -7.12 16.37
N LEU A 122 -0.46 -6.16 16.35
CA LEU A 122 -0.21 -4.79 16.83
C LEU A 122 0.23 -4.77 18.30
N ASN A 123 -0.30 -5.66 19.13
CA ASN A 123 0.09 -5.77 20.54
C ASN A 123 1.44 -6.47 20.74
N CYS A 124 1.78 -7.42 19.88
CA CYS A 124 3.10 -8.08 19.86
C CYS A 124 4.22 -7.16 19.38
N CYS A 125 3.85 -6.05 18.75
CA CYS A 125 4.77 -5.04 18.25
C CYS A 125 5.50 -4.29 19.41
N ARG A 126 4.89 -4.17 20.59
CA ARG A 126 5.39 -3.31 21.67
C ARG A 126 6.53 -3.87 22.53
N ASN A 127 6.86 -5.16 22.43
CA ASN A 127 7.74 -5.84 23.40
C ASN A 127 9.16 -6.12 22.88
N TYR A 128 9.76 -5.22 22.09
CA TYR A 128 11.16 -5.32 21.66
C TYR A 128 11.81 -3.95 21.59
#